data_AF-A0A2N2UGF9-F1
#
_entry.id   AF-A0A2N2UGF9-F1
#
_cell.length_a   1.000
_cell.length_b   1.000
_cell.length_c   1.000
_cell.angle_alpha   90.00
_cell.angle_beta   90.00
_cell.angle_gamma   90.00
#
_symmetry.space_group_name_H-M   'P 1'
#
loop_
_entity.id
_entity.type
_entity.pdbx_description
1 polymer ?
#
loop_
_entity_poly.entity_id
_entity_poly.type
_entity_poly.pdbx_seq_one_letter_code
_entity_poly.pdbx_strand_id
1 'polypeptide(L)'
;MKVEHFDVVGIAHELQLDDDAIAERKAFLGFCEEDVARLKQLHSHLQGYAPVFAERFYEQILAFDETRKLLADPNTLARLQRAQVSYFEGLTAGDYGREYVHHRLRVGLVHHRVGLEPKWYLGAYA
;
A
#
# COMPACT_ATOMS: atom_id res chain seq x y z
N MET A 1 7.21 -18.76 -3.51
CA MET A 1 7.42 -17.71 -4.52
C MET A 1 8.76 -17.06 -4.26
N LYS A 2 9.71 -17.12 -5.20
CA LYS A 2 11.02 -16.45 -5.07
C LYS A 2 10.76 -14.94 -4.96
N VAL A 3 11.37 -14.28 -3.98
CA VAL A 3 11.35 -12.81 -3.89
C VAL A 3 12.23 -12.31 -5.02
N GLU A 4 11.63 -11.94 -6.15
CA GLU A 4 12.34 -11.16 -7.14
C GLU A 4 12.52 -9.75 -6.59
N HIS A 5 13.76 -9.28 -6.62
CA HIS A 5 14.13 -7.98 -6.12
C HIS A 5 13.88 -6.98 -7.25
N PHE A 6 12.80 -6.21 -7.16
CA PHE A 6 12.66 -5.03 -8.02
C PHE A 6 13.77 -4.04 -7.66
N ASP A 7 14.45 -3.50 -8.67
CA ASP A 7 15.29 -2.31 -8.48
C ASP A 7 14.39 -1.09 -8.29
N VAL A 8 13.81 -0.98 -7.08
CA VAL A 8 12.86 0.08 -6.74
C VAL A 8 13.52 1.46 -6.85
N VAL A 9 14.82 1.56 -6.56
CA VAL A 9 15.55 2.83 -6.62
C VAL A 9 15.77 3.24 -8.07
N GLY A 10 16.22 2.32 -8.92
CA GLY A 10 16.37 2.57 -10.36
C GLY A 10 15.04 2.94 -11.01
N ILE A 11 13.98 2.19 -10.74
CA ILE A 11 12.64 2.49 -11.27
C ILE A 11 12.11 3.82 -10.72
N ALA A 12 12.31 4.13 -9.44
CA ALA A 12 11.91 5.42 -8.88
C ALA A 12 12.62 6.58 -9.58
N HIS A 13 13.89 6.42 -9.91
CA HIS A 13 14.65 7.41 -10.67
C HIS A 13 14.11 7.55 -12.11
N GLU A 14 13.83 6.45 -12.81
CA GLU A 14 13.23 6.48 -14.16
C GLU A 14 11.86 7.15 -14.19
N LEU A 15 11.06 6.95 -13.13
CA LEU A 15 9.74 7.57 -12.96
C LEU A 15 9.79 8.98 -12.38
N GLN A 16 10.98 9.54 -12.13
CA GLN A 16 11.16 10.87 -11.52
C GLN A 16 10.38 10.97 -10.20
N LEU A 17 10.62 10.02 -9.30
CA LEU A 17 10.11 9.99 -7.92
C LEU A 17 11.18 10.47 -6.93
N ASP A 18 11.78 11.62 -7.22
CA ASP A 18 12.67 12.33 -6.31
C ASP A 18 11.89 13.23 -5.32
N ASP A 19 12.62 13.90 -4.41
CA ASP A 19 11.99 14.66 -3.33
C ASP A 19 11.16 15.85 -3.86
N ASP A 20 11.58 16.46 -4.96
CA ASP A 20 10.86 17.58 -5.59
C ASP A 20 9.54 17.09 -6.21
N ALA A 21 9.58 15.99 -6.94
CA ALA A 21 8.38 15.40 -7.54
C ALA A 21 7.42 14.80 -6.47
N ILE A 22 7.93 14.39 -5.31
CA ILE A 22 7.10 14.00 -4.16
C ILE A 22 6.44 15.25 -3.55
N ALA A 23 7.18 16.35 -3.40
CA ALA A 23 6.65 17.61 -2.90
C ALA A 23 5.57 18.18 -3.82
N GLU A 24 5.77 18.15 -5.14
CA GLU A 24 4.78 18.58 -6.13
C GLU A 24 3.49 17.76 -6.02
N ARG A 25 3.58 16.43 -5.92
CA ARG A 25 2.41 15.56 -5.74
C ARG A 25 1.64 15.85 -4.45
N LYS A 26 2.35 16.10 -3.35
CA LYS A 26 1.72 16.53 -2.08
C LYS A 26 0.97 17.85 -2.25
N ALA A 27 1.60 18.84 -2.90
CA ALA A 27 0.98 20.13 -3.18
C ALA A 27 -0.27 19.98 -4.07
N PHE A 28 -0.19 19.17 -5.14
CA PHE A 28 -1.34 18.88 -6.00
C PHE A 28 -2.52 18.25 -5.25
N LEU A 29 -2.24 17.35 -4.31
CA LEU A 29 -3.25 16.70 -3.47
C LEU A 29 -3.73 17.58 -2.30
N GLY A 30 -3.16 18.77 -2.11
CA GLY A 30 -3.42 19.61 -0.94
C GLY A 30 -2.94 18.98 0.37
N PHE A 31 -1.99 18.04 0.31
CA PHE A 31 -1.49 17.30 1.47
C PHE A 31 -0.36 18.07 2.15
N CYS A 32 -0.64 18.59 3.34
CA CYS A 32 0.27 19.47 4.09
C CYS A 32 0.61 18.93 5.48
N GLU A 33 1.46 19.65 6.22
CA GLU A 33 1.86 19.27 7.58
C GLU A 33 0.69 19.20 8.57
N GLU A 34 -0.39 19.96 8.35
CA GLU A 34 -1.60 19.84 9.16
C GLU A 34 -2.29 18.48 8.96
N ASP A 35 -2.31 17.95 7.73
CA ASP A 35 -2.84 16.62 7.44
C ASP A 35 -1.96 15.54 8.08
N VAL A 36 -0.63 15.70 8.02
CA VAL A 36 0.31 14.82 8.71
C VAL A 36 0.02 14.80 10.22
N ALA A 37 -0.19 15.96 10.83
CA ALA A 37 -0.52 16.06 12.25
C ALA A 37 -1.84 15.38 12.59
N ARG A 38 -2.89 15.57 11.77
CA ARG A 38 -4.18 14.89 11.94
C ARG A 38 -4.06 13.37 11.79
N LEU A 39 -3.29 12.89 10.82
CA LEU A 39 -3.05 11.46 10.62
C LEU A 39 -2.30 10.84 11.81
N LYS A 40 -1.29 11.52 12.35
CA LYS A 40 -0.57 11.08 13.57
C LYS A 40 -1.50 11.01 14.78
N GLN A 41 -2.41 11.97 14.94
CA GLN A 41 -3.43 11.91 15.99
C GLN A 41 -4.36 10.71 15.80
N LEU A 42 -4.82 10.48 14.57
CA LEU A 42 -5.67 9.33 14.23
C LEU A 42 -4.94 8.00 14.42
N HIS A 43 -3.63 7.95 14.19
CA HIS A 43 -2.83 6.73 14.30
C HIS A 43 -2.98 6.05 15.67
N SER A 44 -2.98 6.83 16.76
CA SER A 44 -3.16 6.29 18.12
C SER A 44 -4.56 5.69 18.31
N HIS A 45 -5.59 6.31 17.73
CA HIS A 45 -6.97 5.82 17.78
C HIS A 45 -7.19 4.55 16.95
N LEU A 46 -6.38 4.34 15.91
CA LEU A 46 -6.44 3.15 15.04
C LEU A 46 -5.56 1.99 15.53
N GLN A 47 -4.83 2.15 16.64
CA GLN A 47 -4.03 1.07 17.21
C GLN A 47 -4.90 -0.16 17.50
N GLY A 48 -4.45 -1.32 17.04
CA GLY A 48 -5.17 -2.58 17.22
C GLY A 48 -6.30 -2.85 16.22
N TYR A 49 -6.71 -1.88 15.39
CA TYR A 49 -7.72 -2.12 14.34
C TYR A 49 -7.13 -2.69 13.05
N ALA A 50 -5.83 -2.52 12.82
CA ALA A 50 -5.16 -2.97 11.59
C ALA A 50 -5.34 -4.49 11.30
N PRO A 51 -5.28 -5.42 12.29
CA PRO A 51 -5.56 -6.84 12.06
C PRO A 51 -7.00 -7.10 11.59
N VAL A 52 -7.99 -6.46 12.22
CA VAL A 52 -9.41 -6.62 11.86
C VAL A 52 -9.67 -6.03 10.47
N PHE A 53 -9.08 -4.88 10.17
CA PHE A 53 -9.12 -4.29 8.83
C PHE A 53 -8.56 -5.25 7.78
N ALA A 54 -7.38 -5.83 8.02
CA ALA A 54 -6.76 -6.77 7.08
C ALA A 54 -7.61 -8.03 6.89
N GLU A 55 -8.23 -8.56 7.94
CA GLU A 55 -9.17 -9.68 7.83
C GLU A 55 -10.34 -9.34 6.90
N ARG A 56 -11.08 -8.26 7.21
CA ARG A 56 -12.23 -7.82 6.40
C ARG A 56 -11.86 -7.47 4.96
N PHE A 57 -10.70 -6.86 4.77
CA PHE A 57 -10.17 -6.54 3.44
C PHE A 57 -10.01 -7.81 2.60
N TYR A 58 -9.37 -8.86 3.14
CA TYR A 58 -9.20 -10.11 2.39
C TYR A 58 -10.48 -10.94 2.28
N GLU A 59 -11.43 -10.86 3.22
CA GLU A 59 -12.77 -11.43 3.04
C GLU A 59 -13.43 -10.89 1.77
N GLN A 60 -13.41 -9.56 1.58
CA GLN A 60 -13.97 -8.92 0.39
C GLN A 60 -13.21 -9.29 -0.88
N ILE A 61 -11.87 -9.27 -0.85
CA ILE A 61 -11.03 -9.66 -2.00
C ILE A 61 -11.27 -11.12 -2.39
N LEU A 62 -11.52 -12.02 -1.43
CA LEU A 62 -11.80 -13.43 -1.72
C LEU A 62 -13.24 -13.67 -2.18
N ALA A 63 -14.14 -12.70 -2.07
CA ALA A 63 -15.53 -12.84 -2.50
C ALA A 63 -15.69 -12.89 -4.04
N PHE A 64 -14.69 -12.44 -4.80
CA PHE A 64 -14.72 -12.39 -6.27
C PHE A 64 -13.71 -13.36 -6.90
N ASP A 65 -14.12 -14.02 -7.97
CA ASP A 65 -13.33 -15.09 -8.59
C ASP A 65 -12.03 -14.56 -9.22
N GLU A 66 -12.06 -13.37 -9.82
CA GLU A 66 -10.91 -12.74 -10.47
C GLU A 66 -9.75 -12.53 -9.48
N THR A 67 -10.06 -12.02 -8.30
CA THR A 67 -9.08 -11.74 -7.25
C THR A 67 -8.73 -12.98 -6.43
N ARG A 68 -9.71 -13.86 -6.17
CA ARG A 68 -9.47 -15.14 -5.47
C ARG A 68 -8.44 -16.01 -6.19
N LYS A 69 -8.48 -16.07 -7.53
CA LYS A 69 -7.54 -16.87 -8.34
C LYS A 69 -6.08 -16.44 -8.14
N LEU A 70 -5.83 -15.17 -7.84
CA LEU A 70 -4.50 -14.64 -7.56
C LEU A 70 -3.96 -15.05 -6.17
N LEU A 71 -4.84 -15.56 -5.29
CA LEU A 71 -4.57 -15.84 -3.88
C LEU A 71 -4.79 -17.31 -3.49
N ALA A 72 -4.61 -18.24 -4.44
CA ALA A 72 -4.89 -19.66 -4.23
C ALA A 72 -4.00 -20.35 -3.17
N ASP A 73 -2.82 -19.80 -2.86
CA ASP A 73 -1.91 -20.33 -1.84
C ASP A 73 -2.20 -19.75 -0.43
N PRO A 74 -2.65 -20.58 0.54
CA PRO A 74 -2.96 -20.12 1.89
C PRO A 74 -1.77 -19.48 2.62
N ASN A 75 -0.53 -19.92 2.33
CA ASN A 75 0.66 -19.32 2.94
C ASN A 75 0.90 -17.90 2.41
N THR A 76 0.60 -17.68 1.14
CA THR A 76 0.66 -16.36 0.52
C THR A 76 -0.41 -15.45 1.11
N LEU A 77 -1.65 -15.92 1.29
CA LEU A 77 -2.71 -15.16 1.96
C LEU A 77 -2.31 -14.73 3.37
N ALA A 78 -1.82 -15.66 4.20
CA ALA A 78 -1.40 -15.34 5.57
C ALA A 78 -0.25 -14.31 5.61
N ARG A 79 0.70 -14.40 4.67
CA ARG A 79 1.78 -13.39 4.54
C ARG A 79 1.23 -12.03 4.13
N LEU A 80 0.28 -12.01 3.20
CA LEU A 80 -0.32 -10.79 2.68
C LEU A 80 -1.21 -10.09 3.71
N GLN A 81 -1.95 -10.83 4.54
CA GLN A 81 -2.68 -10.26 5.68
C GLN A 81 -1.72 -9.54 6.64
N ARG A 82 -0.58 -10.15 7.01
CA ARG A 82 0.44 -9.50 7.83
C ARG A 82 1.04 -8.25 7.16
N ALA A 83 1.32 -8.33 5.86
CA ALA A 83 1.82 -7.18 5.11
C ALA A 83 0.78 -6.04 5.05
N GLN A 84 -0.50 -6.36 4.94
CA GLN A 84 -1.60 -5.39 4.91
C GLN A 84 -1.77 -4.67 6.25
N VAL A 85 -1.53 -5.35 7.38
CA VAL A 85 -1.49 -4.72 8.71
C VAL A 85 -0.43 -3.61 8.71
N SER A 86 0.81 -3.93 8.35
CA SER A 86 1.89 -2.93 8.30
C SER A 86 1.63 -1.85 7.26
N TYR A 87 1.03 -2.19 6.12
CA TYR A 87 0.64 -1.22 5.09
C TYR A 87 -0.35 -0.19 5.65
N PHE A 88 -1.37 -0.67 6.38
CA PHE A 88 -2.42 0.15 6.99
C PHE A 88 -1.88 1.03 8.12
N GLU A 89 -1.04 0.49 9.00
CA GLU A 89 -0.37 1.27 10.05
C GLU A 89 0.47 2.41 9.46
N GLY A 90 1.18 2.13 8.36
CA GLY A 90 1.96 3.13 7.63
C GLY A 90 1.13 4.26 7.01
N LEU A 91 -0.17 4.08 6.76
CA LEU A 91 -1.03 5.14 6.20
C LEU A 91 -1.21 6.32 7.14
N THR A 92 -1.07 6.10 8.46
CA THR A 92 -1.32 7.13 9.48
C THR A 92 -0.09 7.44 10.34
N ALA A 93 1.01 6.70 10.17
CA ALA A 93 2.24 6.85 10.94
C ALA A 93 2.89 8.24 10.81
N GLY A 94 2.58 8.97 9.73
CA GLY A 94 3.02 10.35 9.56
C GLY A 94 4.45 10.51 9.03
N ASP A 95 4.99 9.47 8.40
CA ASP A 95 6.20 9.52 7.59
C ASP A 95 5.84 9.23 6.12
N TYR A 96 5.90 10.28 5.31
CA TYR A 96 5.54 10.24 3.88
C TYR A 96 6.71 10.74 3.02
N GLY A 97 7.93 10.37 3.41
CA GLY A 97 9.14 10.67 2.66
C GLY A 97 9.45 9.67 1.55
N ARG A 98 10.71 9.69 1.08
CA ARG A 98 11.22 8.84 0.01
C ARG A 98 11.00 7.35 0.26
N GLU A 99 11.32 6.85 1.46
CA GLU A 99 11.16 5.43 1.79
C GLU A 99 9.69 4.98 1.77
N TYR A 100 8.78 5.85 2.21
CA TYR A 100 7.35 5.60 2.08
C TYR A 100 6.95 5.45 0.61
N VAL A 101 7.39 6.38 -0.25
CA VAL A 101 7.08 6.34 -1.68
C VAL A 101 7.70 5.12 -2.37
N HIS A 102 8.95 4.78 -2.07
CA HIS A 102 9.60 3.55 -2.55
C HIS A 102 8.84 2.29 -2.13
N HIS A 103 8.35 2.25 -0.88
CA HIS A 103 7.51 1.14 -0.43
C HIS A 103 6.21 1.07 -1.25
N ARG A 104 5.51 2.19 -1.46
CA ARG A 104 4.27 2.21 -2.27
C ARG A 104 4.53 1.83 -3.73
N LEU A 105 5.66 2.25 -4.31
CA LEU A 105 6.08 1.83 -5.65
C LEU A 105 6.30 0.31 -5.72
N ARG A 106 7.00 -0.28 -4.74
CA ARG A 106 7.19 -1.75 -4.67
C ARG A 106 5.84 -2.47 -4.63
N VAL A 107 4.90 -1.98 -3.83
CA VAL A 107 3.55 -2.55 -3.76
C VAL A 107 2.85 -2.47 -5.12
N GLY A 108 2.92 -1.33 -5.81
CA GLY A 108 2.38 -1.18 -7.17
C GLY A 108 3.01 -2.13 -8.19
N LEU A 109 4.33 -2.29 -8.16
CA LEU A 109 5.07 -3.22 -9.04
C LEU A 109 4.66 -4.68 -8.80
N VAL A 110 4.44 -5.08 -7.55
CA VAL A 110 3.93 -6.43 -7.21
C VAL A 110 2.54 -6.64 -7.81
N HIS A 111 1.63 -5.69 -7.64
CA HIS A 111 0.27 -5.78 -8.18
C HIS A 111 0.25 -5.83 -9.71
N HIS A 112 1.07 -5.00 -10.35
CA HIS A 112 1.26 -5.02 -11.80
C HIS A 112 1.77 -6.39 -12.28
N ARG A 113 2.77 -6.96 -11.60
CA ARG A 113 3.36 -8.25 -11.96
C ARG A 113 2.37 -9.40 -11.87
N VAL A 114 1.52 -9.43 -10.85
CA VAL A 114 0.49 -10.49 -10.71
C VAL A 114 -0.70 -10.27 -11.63
N GLY A 115 -0.70 -9.20 -12.44
CA GLY A 115 -1.78 -8.90 -13.38
C GLY A 115 -3.06 -8.41 -12.70
N LEU A 116 -2.96 -7.83 -11.49
CA LEU A 116 -4.14 -7.26 -10.85
C LEU A 116 -4.60 -6.02 -11.61
N GLU A 117 -5.80 -6.07 -12.17
CA GLU A 117 -6.37 -4.93 -12.89
C GLU A 117 -6.59 -3.72 -11.95
N PRO A 118 -6.37 -2.47 -12.42
CA PRO A 118 -6.52 -1.26 -11.60
C PRO A 118 -7.89 -1.12 -10.92
N LYS A 119 -8.97 -1.59 -11.55
CA LYS A 119 -10.33 -1.56 -10.98
C LYS A 119 -10.42 -2.33 -9.66
N TRP A 120 -9.75 -3.49 -9.58
CA TRP A 120 -9.74 -4.32 -8.37
C TRP A 120 -8.83 -3.72 -7.30
N TYR A 121 -7.69 -3.15 -7.72
CA TYR A 121 -6.77 -2.49 -6.79
C TYR A 121 -7.40 -1.25 -6.13
N LEU A 122 -8.05 -0.38 -6.92
CA LEU A 122 -8.71 0.83 -6.43
C LEU A 122 -9.99 0.50 -5.66
N GLY A 123 -10.82 -0.42 -6.19
CA GLY A 123 -12.08 -0.81 -5.56
C GLY A 123 -11.93 -1.53 -4.23
N ALA A 124 -10.74 -2.07 -3.92
CA ALA A 124 -10.46 -2.70 -2.64
C ALA A 124 -10.54 -1.76 -1.43
N TYR A 125 -10.49 -0.44 -1.67
CA TYR A 125 -10.49 0.60 -0.63
C TYR A 125 -11.75 1.49 -0.67
N ALA A 126 -12.77 1.10 -1.43
CA ALA A 126 -14.03 1.84 -1.60
C ALA A 126 -15.10 1.46 -0.56
#